data_AF-A0A2H9QWE6-F1
#
_entry.id   AF-A0A2H9QWE6-F1
#
_cell.length_a   1.000
_cell.length_b   1.000
_cell.length_c   1.000
_cell.angle_alpha   90.00
_cell.angle_beta   90.00
_cell.angle_gamma   90.00
#
_symmetry.space_group_name_H-M   'P 1'
#
loop_
_entity.id
_entity.type
_entity.pdbx_description
1 polymer ?
#
loop_
_entity_poly.entity_id
_entity_poly.type
_entity_poly.pdbx_seq_one_letter_code
_entity_poly.pdbx_strand_id
1 'polypeptide(L)'
;YEKDRHFMTLNNNSKLIMENNAMLTVTPKQLDPWLKFGLTINNSELYIKDSKIAFPGWITITNSNVTIINSTITKVEEIPTVLERDDNDDCPLLYFENSNVTIINSRIEHYYECTLPEQVFVSSPSNFTFLPGVNKTFQFIPSDIEIKTDRLSAVILEITYEANESYDGKNFVQYLSKDGLYYNTSIQPQNKTDTKIFDLFSEGINNIKDLEKLCVRFENDGNVNVTFDSVRVVFSYENDITLVNSKLYAIDTYMDIDFRR
;
A
#
# COMPACT_ATOMS: atom_id res chain seq x y z
N TYR A 1 20.02 -0.19 -4.28
CA TYR A 1 20.82 0.68 -3.42
C TYR A 1 19.96 1.08 -2.23
N GLU A 2 20.04 0.33 -1.12
CA GLU A 2 19.33 0.61 0.14
C GLU A 2 20.16 1.57 0.99
N LYS A 3 20.24 2.83 0.61
CA LYS A 3 20.88 3.85 1.47
C LYS A 3 19.85 4.40 2.45
N ASP A 4 19.98 3.98 3.70
CA ASP A 4 19.62 4.70 4.92
C ASP A 4 18.26 5.41 4.92
N ARG A 5 17.18 4.63 5.06
CA ARG A 5 15.89 5.18 5.51
C ARG A 5 16.10 5.78 6.90
N HIS A 6 15.89 7.08 7.08
CA HIS A 6 15.85 7.64 8.42
C HIS A 6 14.58 7.14 9.11
N PHE A 7 14.73 6.31 10.13
CA PHE A 7 13.60 5.81 10.89
C PHE A 7 13.84 5.93 12.39
N MET A 8 12.74 6.07 13.12
CA MET A 8 12.69 5.94 14.57
C MET A 8 11.62 4.92 14.91
N THR A 9 11.98 3.96 15.75
CA THR A 9 11.05 2.94 16.22
C THR A 9 10.97 2.96 17.73
N LEU A 10 9.76 3.09 18.26
CA LEU A 10 9.45 2.88 19.66
C LEU A 10 8.72 1.56 19.83
N ASN A 11 9.28 0.70 20.67
CA ASN A 11 8.77 -0.63 20.97
C ASN A 11 8.68 -0.82 22.49
N ASN A 12 7.99 -1.88 22.91
CA ASN A 12 8.07 -2.44 24.27
C ASN A 12 7.66 -1.46 25.38
N ASN A 13 6.41 -1.00 25.35
CA ASN A 13 5.81 -0.11 26.35
C ASN A 13 6.60 1.21 26.52
N SER A 14 7.19 1.70 25.43
CA SER A 14 7.87 2.99 25.41
C SER A 14 6.87 4.14 25.23
N LYS A 15 7.31 5.37 25.49
CA LYS A 15 6.51 6.57 25.29
C LYS A 15 7.32 7.67 24.61
N LEU A 16 6.80 8.20 23.51
CA LEU A 16 7.30 9.44 22.89
C LEU A 16 6.41 10.60 23.33
N ILE A 17 7.02 11.63 23.91
CA ILE A 17 6.34 12.84 24.36
C ILE A 17 6.93 14.03 23.61
N MET A 18 6.06 14.78 22.94
CA MET A 18 6.38 16.05 22.30
C MET A 18 5.47 17.15 22.88
N GLU A 19 6.06 18.12 23.57
CA GLU A 19 5.33 19.22 24.20
C GLU A 19 6.08 20.54 24.05
N ASN A 20 5.35 21.65 24.24
CA ASN A 20 5.90 23.01 24.34
C ASN A 20 6.61 23.49 23.07
N ASN A 21 5.89 23.52 21.95
CA ASN A 21 6.39 23.91 20.63
C ASN A 21 7.54 23.03 20.13
N ALA A 22 7.53 21.74 20.47
CA ALA A 22 8.47 20.79 19.91
C ALA A 22 8.22 20.59 18.41
N MET A 23 9.28 20.35 17.65
CA MET A 23 9.21 20.07 16.22
C MET A 23 9.94 18.77 15.90
N LEU A 24 9.24 17.82 15.28
CA LEU A 24 9.86 16.65 14.66
C LEU A 24 9.86 16.85 13.14
N THR A 25 11.05 17.00 12.57
CA THR A 25 11.23 17.30 11.14
C THR A 25 12.49 16.66 10.60
N VAL A 26 12.58 16.55 9.28
CA VAL A 26 13.82 16.32 8.56
C VAL A 26 14.41 17.64 8.06
N THR A 27 15.71 17.65 7.78
CA THR A 27 16.36 18.77 7.09
C THR A 27 17.27 18.21 5.99
N PRO A 28 17.24 18.78 4.78
CA PRO A 28 18.07 18.29 3.69
C PRO A 28 19.53 18.61 3.94
N LYS A 29 20.43 17.68 3.60
CA LYS A 29 21.88 17.96 3.54
C LYS A 29 22.35 18.03 2.09
N GLN A 30 23.29 18.93 1.82
CA GLN A 30 23.76 19.23 0.46
C GLN A 30 24.26 18.01 -0.33
N LEU A 31 24.79 16.99 0.34
CA LEU A 31 25.33 15.77 -0.28
C LEU A 31 24.39 14.57 -0.22
N ASP A 32 23.31 14.67 0.57
CA ASP A 32 22.32 13.63 0.74
C ASP A 32 20.96 14.30 1.05
N PRO A 33 20.26 14.76 0.01
CA PRO A 33 19.05 15.57 0.16
C PRO A 33 17.84 14.73 0.57
N TRP A 34 18.02 13.54 1.16
CA TRP A 34 16.92 12.66 1.51
C TRP A 34 16.01 13.24 2.60
N LEU A 35 14.71 13.30 2.34
CA LEU A 35 13.71 13.86 3.25
C LEU A 35 12.76 12.82 3.84
N LYS A 36 12.68 11.60 3.30
CA LYS A 36 11.69 10.63 3.76
C LYS A 36 12.07 10.09 5.14
N PHE A 37 11.16 10.22 6.12
CA PHE A 37 11.33 9.72 7.49
C PHE A 37 10.20 8.77 7.89
N GLY A 38 10.58 7.71 8.60
CA GLY A 38 9.65 6.71 9.13
C GLY A 38 9.58 6.74 10.64
N LEU A 39 8.40 6.98 11.21
CA LEU A 39 8.13 6.81 12.63
C LEU A 39 7.28 5.56 12.86
N THR A 40 7.77 4.61 13.64
CA THR A 40 7.02 3.42 14.02
C THR A 40 6.79 3.38 15.53
N ILE A 41 5.55 3.29 15.97
CA ILE A 41 5.15 3.16 17.38
C ILE A 41 4.42 1.82 17.54
N ASN A 42 5.03 0.84 18.20
CA ASN A 42 4.43 -0.48 18.41
C ASN A 42 4.37 -0.83 19.89
N ASN A 43 3.20 -1.27 20.34
CA ASN A 43 2.92 -1.59 21.74
C ASN A 43 3.48 -0.51 22.69
N SER A 44 3.19 0.75 22.39
CA SER A 44 3.81 1.95 22.98
C SER A 44 2.78 3.11 23.00
N GLU A 45 3.21 4.29 23.45
CA GLU A 45 2.36 5.49 23.48
C GLU A 45 3.01 6.66 22.74
N LEU A 46 2.20 7.37 21.95
CA LEU A 46 2.57 8.64 21.32
C LEU A 46 1.71 9.76 21.90
N TYR A 47 2.35 10.76 22.50
CA TYR A 47 1.68 11.94 23.03
C TYR A 47 2.31 13.21 22.46
N ILE A 48 1.49 14.03 21.80
CA ILE A 48 1.91 15.26 21.14
C ILE A 48 0.96 16.38 21.59
N LYS A 49 1.52 17.47 22.10
CA LYS A 49 0.75 18.64 22.52
C LYS A 49 1.46 19.93 22.17
N ASP A 50 0.70 20.91 21.66
CA ASP A 50 1.21 22.24 21.30
C ASP A 50 2.50 22.14 20.45
N SER A 51 2.52 21.25 19.44
CA SER A 51 3.75 20.84 18.73
C SER A 51 3.52 20.62 17.23
N LYS A 52 4.61 20.45 16.46
CA LYS A 52 4.59 20.25 15.00
C LYS A 52 5.32 18.98 14.58
N ILE A 53 4.73 18.23 13.65
CA ILE A 53 5.41 17.16 12.89
C ILE A 53 5.45 17.58 11.41
N ALA A 54 6.62 17.53 10.80
CA ALA A 54 6.85 17.99 9.44
C ALA A 54 7.89 17.13 8.70
N PHE A 55 7.46 16.10 7.97
CA PHE A 55 8.32 15.30 7.09
C PHE A 55 7.50 14.53 6.06
N PRO A 56 7.98 14.35 4.82
CA PRO A 56 7.43 13.31 3.94
C PRO A 56 7.83 11.93 4.48
N GLY A 57 6.98 10.92 4.25
CA GLY A 57 7.24 9.56 4.72
C GLY A 57 6.03 8.97 5.45
N TRP A 58 6.26 8.32 6.59
CA TRP A 58 5.19 7.55 7.25
C TRP A 58 5.25 7.62 8.78
N ILE A 59 4.05 7.56 9.38
CA ILE A 59 3.83 7.27 10.79
C ILE A 59 3.00 6.00 10.88
N THR A 60 3.61 4.93 11.38
CA THR A 60 3.00 3.61 11.55
C THR A 60 2.79 3.35 13.03
N ILE A 61 1.54 3.13 13.42
CA ILE A 61 1.17 2.91 14.82
C ILE A 61 0.40 1.61 14.95
N THR A 62 0.92 0.69 15.75
CA THR A 62 0.33 -0.65 15.94
C THR A 62 0.17 -0.96 17.42
N ASN A 63 -0.99 -1.47 17.83
CA ASN A 63 -1.26 -1.89 19.21
C ASN A 63 -0.94 -0.80 20.25
N SER A 64 -1.13 0.47 19.89
CA SER A 64 -0.63 1.63 20.63
C SER A 64 -1.72 2.69 20.82
N ASN A 65 -1.60 3.50 21.88
CA ASN A 65 -2.48 4.64 22.10
C ASN A 65 -1.82 5.93 21.62
N VAL A 66 -2.60 6.80 20.98
CA VAL A 66 -2.13 8.06 20.39
C VAL A 66 -2.99 9.21 20.88
N THR A 67 -2.34 10.28 21.33
CA THR A 67 -3.00 11.53 21.69
C THR A 67 -2.27 12.70 21.06
N ILE A 68 -3.00 13.51 20.29
CA ILE A 68 -2.49 14.71 19.60
C ILE A 68 -3.42 15.88 19.95
N ILE A 69 -2.87 16.94 20.54
CA ILE A 69 -3.67 18.07 21.05
C ILE A 69 -3.03 19.38 20.58
N ASN A 70 -3.82 20.32 20.06
CA ASN A 70 -3.34 21.65 19.64
C ASN A 70 -2.09 21.60 18.74
N SER A 71 -1.98 20.60 17.87
CA SER A 71 -0.76 20.30 17.14
C SER A 71 -0.99 20.27 15.64
N THR A 72 0.09 20.33 14.87
CA THR A 72 0.02 20.29 13.40
C THR A 72 0.90 19.18 12.85
N ILE A 73 0.32 18.30 12.03
CA ILE A 73 1.04 17.37 11.15
C ILE A 73 0.97 17.96 9.74
N THR A 74 2.11 18.18 9.12
CA THR A 74 2.19 18.92 7.85
C THR A 74 3.43 18.53 7.06
N LYS A 75 3.62 19.14 5.90
CA LYS A 75 4.79 18.96 5.05
C LYS A 75 6.03 19.68 5.59
N VAL A 76 7.19 19.37 4.99
CA VAL A 76 8.41 20.18 5.17
C VAL A 76 8.27 21.54 4.48
N GLU A 77 8.96 22.54 5.00
CA GLU A 77 8.92 23.90 4.43
C GLU A 77 9.84 24.04 3.20
N GLU A 78 10.96 23.34 3.20
CA GLU A 78 11.98 23.43 2.15
C GLU A 78 12.27 22.07 1.51
N ILE A 79 12.16 22.03 0.19
CA ILE A 79 12.48 20.86 -0.63
C ILE A 79 13.60 21.26 -1.59
N PRO A 80 14.77 20.59 -1.53
CA PRO A 80 15.85 20.83 -2.47
C PRO A 80 15.38 20.63 -3.90
N THR A 81 15.80 21.51 -4.81
CA THR A 81 15.45 21.44 -6.24
C THR A 81 15.96 20.20 -6.96
N VAL A 82 16.83 19.42 -6.31
CA VAL A 82 17.37 18.15 -6.81
C VAL A 82 16.43 16.96 -6.52
N LEU A 83 15.44 17.15 -5.65
CA LEU A 83 14.39 16.17 -5.41
C LEU A 83 13.17 16.47 -6.27
N GLU A 84 12.48 15.42 -6.68
CA GLU A 84 11.14 15.51 -7.25
C GLU A 84 10.20 16.09 -6.16
N ARG A 85 9.38 17.06 -6.53
CA ARG A 85 8.62 17.86 -5.55
C ARG A 85 7.40 17.09 -5.05
N ASP A 86 6.66 16.47 -5.96
CA ASP A 86 5.44 15.70 -5.67
C ASP A 86 5.74 14.60 -4.62
N ASP A 87 6.88 13.93 -4.76
CA ASP A 87 7.37 12.86 -3.88
C ASP A 87 7.74 13.32 -2.46
N ASN A 88 7.91 14.63 -2.24
CA ASN A 88 8.55 15.18 -1.04
C ASN A 88 7.81 16.37 -0.43
N ASP A 89 6.71 16.86 -1.04
CA ASP A 89 5.93 17.99 -0.52
C ASP A 89 4.68 17.61 0.24
N ASP A 90 4.50 16.30 0.47
CA ASP A 90 3.48 15.75 1.34
C ASP A 90 3.87 15.72 2.83
N CYS A 91 2.84 15.80 3.67
CA CYS A 91 2.93 15.40 5.07
C CYS A 91 3.01 13.86 5.21
N PRO A 92 3.34 13.31 6.39
CA PRO A 92 3.55 11.89 6.51
C PRO A 92 2.24 11.10 6.39
N LEU A 93 2.28 9.98 5.65
CA LEU A 93 1.19 9.01 5.59
C LEU A 93 0.94 8.41 6.97
N LEU A 94 -0.31 8.37 7.41
CA LEU A 94 -0.68 7.88 8.74
C LEU A 94 -1.31 6.49 8.65
N TYR A 95 -0.75 5.53 9.37
CA TYR A 95 -1.32 4.18 9.47
C TYR A 95 -1.52 3.80 10.93
N PHE A 96 -2.73 3.35 11.25
CA PHE A 96 -3.08 2.89 12.59
C PHE A 96 -3.72 1.50 12.56
N GLU A 97 -3.12 0.55 13.26
CA GLU A 97 -3.61 -0.82 13.38
C GLU A 97 -3.81 -1.23 14.85
N ASN A 98 -4.99 -1.77 15.18
CA ASN A 98 -5.33 -2.20 16.54
C ASN A 98 -5.09 -1.10 17.60
N SER A 99 -5.39 0.15 17.25
CA SER A 99 -4.97 1.34 18.00
C SER A 99 -6.13 2.27 18.36
N ASN A 100 -5.99 2.99 19.47
CA ASN A 100 -6.90 4.09 19.82
C ASN A 100 -6.20 5.43 19.58
N VAL A 101 -6.77 6.26 18.71
CA VAL A 101 -6.19 7.53 18.27
C VAL A 101 -7.14 8.66 18.65
N THR A 102 -6.64 9.65 19.40
CA THR A 102 -7.38 10.85 19.77
C THR A 102 -6.65 12.08 19.30
N ILE A 103 -7.33 12.91 18.52
CA ILE A 103 -6.81 14.14 17.93
C ILE A 103 -7.77 15.27 18.27
N ILE A 104 -7.29 16.31 18.94
CA ILE A 104 -8.11 17.40 19.48
C ILE A 104 -7.51 18.74 19.06
N ASN A 105 -8.33 19.68 18.57
CA ASN A 105 -7.91 21.05 18.23
C ASN A 105 -6.67 21.11 17.33
N SER A 106 -6.51 20.14 16.43
CA SER A 106 -5.26 19.93 15.69
C SER A 106 -5.49 20.06 14.18
N ARG A 107 -4.40 20.05 13.42
CA ARG A 107 -4.43 20.11 11.97
C ARG A 107 -3.57 18.98 11.38
N ILE A 108 -4.10 18.27 10.42
CA ILE A 108 -3.35 17.40 9.51
C ILE A 108 -3.58 17.99 8.13
N GLU A 109 -2.53 18.43 7.48
CA GLU A 109 -2.62 19.27 6.28
C GLU A 109 -1.51 19.00 5.27
N HIS A 110 -1.77 19.30 4.01
CA HIS A 110 -0.84 19.11 2.89
C HIS A 110 -0.56 17.63 2.61
N TYR A 111 -1.64 16.87 2.44
CA TYR A 111 -1.61 15.75 1.50
C TYR A 111 -1.89 16.33 0.13
N TYR A 112 -0.86 16.47 -0.69
CA TYR A 112 -1.05 16.86 -2.07
C TYR A 112 -1.40 15.64 -2.90
N GLU A 113 -2.26 15.91 -3.87
CA GLU A 113 -2.79 14.88 -4.73
C GLU A 113 -1.70 14.40 -5.70
N CYS A 114 -1.44 13.10 -5.68
CA CYS A 114 -1.26 12.46 -6.96
C CYS A 114 -2.58 12.62 -7.73
N THR A 115 -2.57 13.25 -8.89
CA THR A 115 -3.76 13.82 -9.54
C THR A 115 -4.83 12.81 -10.00
N LEU A 116 -4.69 11.52 -9.72
CA LEU A 116 -5.71 10.48 -9.82
C LEU A 116 -5.41 9.38 -8.78
N PRO A 117 -6.39 8.61 -8.27
CA PRO A 117 -6.08 7.26 -7.78
C PRO A 117 -5.51 6.53 -8.99
N GLU A 118 -4.18 6.47 -9.08
CA GLU A 118 -3.54 5.81 -10.19
C GLU A 118 -3.77 4.32 -9.97
N GLN A 119 -4.88 3.82 -10.53
CA GLN A 119 -5.07 2.40 -10.75
C GLN A 119 -3.98 2.02 -11.73
N VAL A 120 -2.88 1.54 -11.18
CA VAL A 120 -1.78 1.08 -11.99
C VAL A 120 -2.14 -0.32 -12.46
N PHE A 121 -2.23 -0.47 -13.78
CA PHE A 121 -2.50 -1.74 -14.42
C PHE A 121 -1.19 -2.39 -14.86
N VAL A 122 -0.82 -3.50 -14.24
CA VAL A 122 0.17 -4.41 -14.84
C VAL A 122 -0.60 -5.47 -15.61
N SER A 123 -0.55 -5.41 -16.94
CA SER A 123 -1.19 -6.40 -17.81
C SER A 123 -0.17 -7.30 -18.48
N SER A 124 -0.50 -8.58 -18.64
CA SER A 124 0.22 -9.44 -19.57
C SER A 124 -0.13 -9.08 -21.04
N PRO A 125 0.84 -8.94 -21.96
CA PRO A 125 0.63 -8.29 -23.26
C PRO A 125 -0.12 -9.09 -24.36
N SER A 126 -0.78 -10.22 -24.06
CA SER A 126 -1.44 -11.04 -25.08
C SER A 126 -2.43 -12.06 -24.51
N ASN A 127 -3.31 -12.63 -25.34
CA ASN A 127 -4.15 -13.76 -24.96
C ASN A 127 -3.28 -15.01 -24.78
N PHE A 128 -3.50 -15.77 -23.70
CA PHE A 128 -2.75 -17.00 -23.41
C PHE A 128 -3.67 -18.21 -23.40
N THR A 129 -3.42 -19.16 -24.30
CA THR A 129 -4.12 -20.44 -24.30
C THR A 129 -3.36 -21.48 -23.48
N PHE A 130 -4.08 -22.14 -22.58
CA PHE A 130 -3.64 -23.25 -21.74
C PHE A 130 -4.20 -24.54 -22.34
N LEU A 131 -3.30 -25.38 -22.83
CA LEU A 131 -3.66 -26.72 -23.29
C LEU A 131 -3.90 -27.64 -22.08
N PRO A 132 -4.76 -28.67 -22.21
CA PRO A 132 -4.91 -29.70 -21.18
C PRO A 132 -3.58 -30.25 -20.66
N GLY A 133 -3.44 -30.34 -19.34
CA GLY A 133 -2.26 -30.82 -18.63
C GLY A 133 -1.06 -29.86 -18.64
N VAL A 134 -1.20 -28.64 -19.17
CA VAL A 134 -0.11 -27.66 -19.22
C VAL A 134 -0.30 -26.59 -18.15
N ASN A 135 0.78 -26.36 -17.39
CA ASN A 135 0.89 -25.26 -16.43
C ASN A 135 1.63 -24.08 -17.08
N LYS A 136 1.11 -22.86 -16.91
CA LYS A 136 1.82 -21.63 -17.26
C LYS A 136 1.79 -20.65 -16.10
N THR A 137 2.94 -19.99 -15.91
CA THR A 137 3.15 -18.94 -14.91
C THR A 137 3.38 -17.60 -15.58
N PHE A 138 2.82 -16.56 -14.99
CA PHE A 138 2.99 -15.16 -15.32
C PHE A 138 3.68 -14.49 -14.15
N GLN A 139 4.79 -13.81 -14.41
CA GLN A 139 5.40 -12.94 -13.44
C GLN A 139 4.98 -11.51 -13.77
N PHE A 140 4.47 -10.80 -12.77
CA PHE A 140 4.22 -9.37 -12.89
C PHE A 140 5.53 -8.65 -12.60
N ILE A 141 6.00 -7.85 -13.56
CA ILE A 141 7.17 -7.01 -13.38
C ILE A 141 6.67 -5.57 -13.40
N PRO A 142 6.61 -4.87 -12.26
CA PRO A 142 6.18 -3.48 -12.21
C PRO A 142 7.18 -2.49 -12.83
N SER A 143 8.17 -2.94 -13.62
CA SER A 143 9.36 -2.16 -14.00
C SER A 143 9.08 -0.90 -14.81
N ASP A 144 7.88 -0.79 -15.37
CA ASP A 144 7.46 0.37 -16.17
C ASP A 144 6.57 1.34 -15.37
N ILE A 145 6.46 1.14 -14.05
CA ILE A 145 5.63 1.94 -13.15
C ILE A 145 6.52 2.78 -12.25
N GLU A 146 6.21 4.07 -12.18
CA GLU A 146 6.79 4.97 -11.20
C GLU A 146 6.31 4.59 -9.80
N ILE A 147 7.22 4.07 -8.96
CA ILE A 147 6.91 3.66 -7.59
C ILE A 147 6.84 4.91 -6.69
N LYS A 148 5.62 5.32 -6.34
CA LYS A 148 5.37 6.52 -5.51
C LYS A 148 5.57 6.27 -4.01
N THR A 149 5.14 5.11 -3.53
CA THR A 149 5.34 4.66 -2.14
C THR A 149 5.46 3.14 -2.05
N ASP A 150 6.09 2.64 -0.98
CA ASP A 150 6.24 1.21 -0.74
C ASP A 150 4.91 0.55 -0.33
N ARG A 151 3.90 1.30 0.15
CA ARG A 151 2.68 0.75 0.77
C ARG A 151 1.45 0.83 -0.12
N LEU A 152 0.63 -0.22 -0.10
CA LEU A 152 -0.59 -0.34 -0.91
C LEU A 152 -1.83 -0.32 -0.01
N SER A 153 -2.95 0.22 -0.49
CA SER A 153 -4.27 0.12 0.15
C SER A 153 -5.13 -0.99 -0.44
N ALA A 154 -4.84 -1.40 -1.67
CA ALA A 154 -5.57 -2.44 -2.38
C ALA A 154 -4.66 -3.09 -3.43
N VAL A 155 -4.85 -4.39 -3.63
CA VAL A 155 -4.25 -5.19 -4.71
C VAL A 155 -5.29 -6.20 -5.13
N ILE A 156 -5.72 -6.12 -6.39
CA ILE A 156 -6.77 -6.95 -6.97
C ILE A 156 -6.20 -7.63 -8.20
N LEU A 157 -6.32 -8.95 -8.26
CA LEU A 157 -6.10 -9.74 -9.47
C LEU A 157 -7.40 -9.76 -10.27
N GLU A 158 -7.38 -9.32 -11.51
CA GLU A 158 -8.48 -9.42 -12.47
C GLU A 158 -8.08 -10.35 -13.63
N ILE A 159 -8.90 -11.37 -13.88
CA ILE A 159 -8.71 -12.31 -14.99
C ILE A 159 -9.98 -12.39 -15.82
N THR A 160 -9.83 -12.17 -17.12
CA THR A 160 -10.84 -12.52 -18.12
C THR A 160 -10.40 -13.79 -18.82
N TYR A 161 -11.27 -14.80 -18.80
CA TYR A 161 -11.00 -16.08 -19.45
C TYR A 161 -12.16 -16.50 -20.34
N GLU A 162 -11.86 -17.40 -21.27
CA GLU A 162 -12.79 -18.11 -22.13
C GLU A 162 -12.48 -19.62 -22.06
N ALA A 163 -13.49 -20.43 -21.78
CA ALA A 163 -13.43 -21.87 -21.97
C ALA A 163 -14.71 -22.36 -22.65
N ASN A 164 -14.57 -23.36 -23.54
CA ASN A 164 -15.70 -23.90 -24.29
C ASN A 164 -16.69 -24.66 -23.40
N GLU A 165 -17.92 -24.87 -23.92
CA GLU A 165 -19.05 -25.49 -23.19
C GLU A 165 -18.74 -26.87 -22.57
N SER A 166 -17.77 -27.61 -23.13
CA SER A 166 -17.37 -28.95 -22.66
C SER A 166 -16.30 -28.96 -21.56
N TYR A 167 -15.80 -27.79 -21.15
CA TYR A 167 -14.77 -27.68 -20.13
C TYR A 167 -15.22 -28.22 -18.78
N ASP A 168 -14.43 -29.13 -18.21
CA ASP A 168 -14.71 -29.90 -16.99
C ASP A 168 -13.60 -29.81 -15.92
N GLY A 169 -12.65 -28.90 -16.12
CA GLY A 169 -11.53 -28.71 -15.19
C GLY A 169 -11.96 -28.16 -13.83
N LYS A 170 -11.17 -28.46 -12.81
CA LYS A 170 -11.45 -28.13 -11.41
C LYS A 170 -10.35 -27.30 -10.76
N ASN A 171 -9.24 -27.07 -11.44
CA ASN A 171 -8.17 -26.26 -10.90
C ASN A 171 -8.56 -24.78 -10.78
N PHE A 172 -8.01 -24.14 -9.75
CA PHE A 172 -8.14 -22.71 -9.52
C PHE A 172 -6.91 -22.01 -10.08
N VAL A 173 -7.06 -20.74 -10.44
CA VAL A 173 -5.91 -19.84 -10.61
C VAL A 173 -5.19 -19.72 -9.27
N GLN A 174 -3.87 -19.69 -9.31
CA GLN A 174 -3.01 -19.64 -8.14
C GLN A 174 -2.11 -18.41 -8.16
N TYR A 175 -1.72 -17.92 -6.99
CA TYR A 175 -0.74 -16.84 -6.82
C TYR A 175 0.42 -17.31 -5.93
N LEU A 176 1.61 -16.77 -6.17
CA LEU A 176 2.79 -16.97 -5.34
C LEU A 176 2.74 -16.00 -4.15
N SER A 177 2.70 -16.53 -2.94
CA SER A 177 2.72 -15.74 -1.71
C SER A 177 4.15 -15.42 -1.27
N LYS A 178 4.27 -14.56 -0.26
CA LYS A 178 5.54 -14.11 0.35
C LYS A 178 6.40 -15.23 0.92
N ASP A 179 5.80 -16.37 1.25
CA ASP A 179 6.48 -17.57 1.73
C ASP A 179 7.10 -18.43 0.60
N GLY A 180 6.89 -18.04 -0.66
CA GLY A 180 7.37 -18.76 -1.83
C GLY A 180 6.50 -19.94 -2.23
N LEU A 181 5.30 -20.09 -1.66
CA LEU A 181 4.34 -21.14 -2.01
C LEU A 181 3.18 -20.60 -2.85
N TYR A 182 2.59 -21.47 -3.66
CA TYR A 182 1.41 -21.14 -4.46
C TYR A 182 0.12 -21.47 -3.72
N TYR A 183 -0.79 -20.52 -3.69
CA TYR A 183 -2.11 -20.64 -3.06
C TYR A 183 -3.22 -20.48 -4.09
N ASN A 184 -4.33 -21.19 -3.90
CA ASN A 184 -5.50 -21.06 -4.74
C ASN A 184 -6.20 -19.73 -4.49
N THR A 185 -6.56 -19.04 -5.56
CA THR A 185 -7.58 -18.00 -5.54
C THR A 185 -8.98 -18.63 -5.53
N SER A 186 -10.02 -17.80 -5.43
CA SER A 186 -11.40 -18.25 -5.70
C SER A 186 -11.75 -18.31 -7.19
N ILE A 187 -10.82 -17.98 -8.09
CA ILE A 187 -11.03 -17.95 -9.53
C ILE A 187 -10.85 -19.36 -10.10
N GLN A 188 -11.96 -20.01 -10.43
CA GLN A 188 -12.00 -21.27 -11.16
C GLN A 188 -12.59 -21.01 -12.55
N PRO A 189 -11.83 -21.23 -13.65
CA PRO A 189 -12.43 -21.18 -14.99
C PRO A 189 -13.64 -22.10 -15.10
N GLN A 190 -14.66 -21.65 -15.82
CA GLN A 190 -15.88 -22.41 -16.10
C GLN A 190 -16.13 -22.37 -17.61
N ASN A 191 -17.07 -23.19 -18.08
CA ASN A 191 -17.42 -23.39 -19.48
C ASN A 191 -18.16 -22.20 -20.13
N LYS A 192 -17.60 -21.00 -19.99
CA LYS A 192 -18.10 -19.72 -20.48
C LYS A 192 -16.97 -18.70 -20.55
N THR A 193 -17.22 -17.57 -21.19
CA THR A 193 -16.43 -16.35 -20.98
C THR A 193 -16.86 -15.68 -19.68
N ASP A 194 -15.89 -15.31 -18.83
CA ASP A 194 -16.16 -14.58 -17.59
C ASP A 194 -14.96 -13.72 -17.18
N THR A 195 -15.24 -12.66 -16.43
CA THR A 195 -14.23 -11.85 -15.75
C THR A 195 -14.38 -12.05 -14.25
N LYS A 196 -13.30 -12.47 -13.59
CA LYS A 196 -13.25 -12.71 -12.15
C LYS A 196 -12.19 -11.85 -11.50
N ILE A 197 -12.47 -11.45 -10.26
CA ILE A 197 -11.54 -10.70 -9.43
C ILE A 197 -11.20 -11.48 -8.16
N PHE A 198 -10.01 -11.23 -7.62
CA PHE A 198 -9.55 -11.79 -6.35
C PHE A 198 -8.76 -10.74 -5.57
N ASP A 199 -9.08 -10.58 -4.29
CA ASP A 199 -8.42 -9.67 -3.37
C ASP A 199 -7.08 -10.27 -2.94
N LEU A 200 -5.98 -9.79 -3.50
CA LEU A 200 -4.63 -10.22 -3.11
C LEU A 200 -4.13 -9.46 -1.88
N PHE A 201 -4.73 -8.31 -1.57
CA PHE A 201 -4.36 -7.50 -0.42
C PHE A 201 -4.70 -8.20 0.89
N SER A 202 -5.91 -8.77 0.99
CA SER A 202 -6.33 -9.57 2.15
C SER A 202 -5.46 -10.82 2.35
N GLU A 203 -4.82 -11.30 1.28
CA GLU A 203 -3.91 -12.45 1.28
C GLU A 203 -2.44 -12.08 1.61
N GLY A 204 -2.18 -10.80 1.89
CA GLY A 204 -0.88 -10.33 2.36
C GLY A 204 0.06 -9.79 1.30
N ILE A 205 -0.42 -9.53 0.07
CA ILE A 205 0.31 -8.73 -0.93
C ILE A 205 -0.04 -7.26 -0.69
N ASN A 206 0.69 -6.59 0.19
CA ASN A 206 0.31 -5.27 0.73
C ASN A 206 1.36 -4.16 0.54
N ASN A 207 2.45 -4.48 -0.16
CA ASN A 207 3.52 -3.53 -0.46
C ASN A 207 4.14 -3.84 -1.83
N ILE A 208 4.91 -2.89 -2.35
CA ILE A 208 5.52 -3.00 -3.68
C ILE A 208 6.50 -4.17 -3.78
N LYS A 209 7.25 -4.48 -2.72
CA LYS A 209 8.20 -5.62 -2.74
C LYS A 209 7.51 -6.97 -2.86
N ASP A 210 6.31 -7.10 -2.30
CA ASP A 210 5.49 -8.30 -2.45
C ASP A 210 4.87 -8.35 -3.85
N LEU A 211 4.43 -7.20 -4.38
CA LEU A 211 3.90 -7.09 -5.74
C LEU A 211 4.96 -7.42 -6.82
N GLU A 212 6.20 -6.98 -6.66
CA GLU A 212 7.34 -7.30 -7.55
C GLU A 212 7.65 -8.80 -7.64
N LYS A 213 7.27 -9.56 -6.60
CA LYS A 213 7.46 -11.02 -6.54
C LYS A 213 6.21 -11.78 -6.96
N LEU A 214 5.10 -11.09 -7.21
CA LEU A 214 3.83 -11.71 -7.52
C LEU A 214 3.94 -12.51 -8.83
N CYS A 215 3.70 -13.81 -8.71
CA CYS A 215 3.51 -14.70 -9.84
C CYS A 215 2.09 -15.25 -9.79
N VAL A 216 1.40 -15.26 -10.92
CA VAL A 216 0.11 -15.93 -11.07
C VAL A 216 0.31 -17.13 -11.99
N ARG A 217 -0.33 -18.25 -11.69
CA ARG A 217 -0.27 -19.43 -12.55
C ARG A 217 -1.62 -20.11 -12.66
N PHE A 218 -1.77 -20.89 -13.72
CA PHE A 218 -2.91 -21.76 -13.89
C PHE A 218 -2.48 -23.03 -14.62
N GLU A 219 -2.99 -24.16 -14.14
CA GLU A 219 -2.82 -25.47 -14.76
C GLU A 219 -4.18 -25.96 -15.22
N ASN A 220 -4.32 -26.13 -16.53
CA ASN A 220 -5.56 -26.61 -17.11
C ASN A 220 -5.67 -28.13 -16.93
N ASP A 221 -6.49 -28.58 -15.98
CA ASP A 221 -6.81 -30.00 -15.73
C ASP A 221 -8.05 -30.49 -16.49
N GLY A 222 -8.68 -29.63 -17.30
CA GLY A 222 -9.85 -29.97 -18.09
C GLY A 222 -9.51 -30.63 -19.42
N ASN A 223 -10.55 -31.05 -20.11
CA ASN A 223 -10.48 -31.77 -21.39
C ASN A 223 -10.29 -30.87 -22.64
N VAL A 224 -10.44 -29.55 -22.50
CA VAL A 224 -10.34 -28.56 -23.59
C VAL A 224 -9.49 -27.37 -23.18
N ASN A 225 -9.09 -26.59 -24.17
CA ASN A 225 -8.31 -25.38 -23.96
C ASN A 225 -9.08 -24.34 -23.13
N VAL A 226 -8.34 -23.61 -22.31
CA VAL A 226 -8.79 -22.38 -21.64
C VAL A 226 -7.92 -21.25 -22.18
N THR A 227 -8.51 -20.11 -22.52
CA THR A 227 -7.76 -18.91 -22.91
C THR A 227 -7.95 -17.83 -21.85
N PHE A 228 -6.87 -17.20 -21.41
CA PHE A 228 -6.95 -15.97 -20.63
C PHE A 228 -6.75 -14.79 -21.58
N ASP A 229 -7.82 -14.02 -21.80
CA ASP A 229 -7.81 -12.84 -22.65
C ASP A 229 -7.17 -11.64 -21.94
N SER A 230 -7.30 -11.59 -20.61
CA SER A 230 -6.61 -10.61 -19.79
C SER A 230 -6.20 -11.21 -18.45
N VAL A 231 -4.99 -10.91 -18.02
CA VAL A 231 -4.54 -11.08 -16.64
C VAL A 231 -3.96 -9.73 -16.20
N ARG A 232 -4.61 -9.11 -15.23
CA ARG A 232 -4.28 -7.77 -14.76
C ARG A 232 -4.14 -7.78 -13.24
N VAL A 233 -3.20 -7.01 -12.74
CA VAL A 233 -3.18 -6.62 -11.33
C VAL A 233 -3.48 -5.14 -11.28
N VAL A 234 -4.52 -4.81 -10.52
CA VAL A 234 -4.94 -3.44 -10.22
C VAL A 234 -4.58 -3.18 -8.78
N PHE A 235 -3.82 -2.13 -8.52
CA PHE A 235 -3.49 -1.76 -7.15
C PHE A 235 -3.63 -0.27 -6.94
N SER A 236 -3.69 0.10 -5.67
CA SER A 236 -3.73 1.48 -5.21
C SER A 236 -2.74 1.63 -4.08
N TYR A 237 -2.05 2.76 -4.04
CA TYR A 237 -1.19 3.13 -2.93
C TYR A 237 -2.01 3.41 -1.67
N GLU A 238 -1.41 3.28 -0.47
CA GLU A 238 -2.11 3.70 0.76
C GLU A 238 -2.59 5.15 0.64
N ASN A 239 -3.83 5.41 1.06
CA ASN A 239 -4.35 6.76 1.21
C ASN A 239 -3.62 7.49 2.34
N ASP A 240 -3.72 8.81 2.34
CA ASP A 240 -3.26 9.76 3.35
C ASP A 240 -3.33 9.22 4.80
N ILE A 241 -4.47 8.61 5.15
CA ILE A 241 -4.75 8.05 6.48
C ILE A 241 -5.43 6.68 6.36
N THR A 242 -4.82 5.66 6.96
CA THR A 242 -5.30 4.26 6.97
C THR A 242 -5.60 3.78 8.39
N LEU A 243 -6.78 3.17 8.58
CA LEU A 243 -7.27 2.64 9.86
C LEU A 243 -7.65 1.16 9.73
N VAL A 244 -6.96 0.27 10.46
CA VAL A 244 -7.24 -1.18 10.49
C VAL A 244 -7.57 -1.59 11.93
N ASN A 245 -8.80 -2.03 12.20
CA ASN A 245 -9.26 -2.40 13.54
C ASN A 245 -8.92 -1.33 14.62
N SER A 246 -8.98 -0.06 14.23
CA SER A 246 -8.59 1.08 15.06
C SER A 246 -9.79 2.00 15.28
N LYS A 247 -9.72 2.80 16.34
CA LYS A 247 -10.69 3.88 16.61
C LYS A 247 -10.00 5.22 16.50
N LEU A 248 -10.57 6.13 15.72
CA LEU A 248 -10.13 7.52 15.61
C LEU A 248 -11.19 8.46 16.19
N TYR A 249 -10.79 9.28 17.15
CA TYR A 249 -11.58 10.38 17.68
C TYR A 249 -10.93 11.70 17.26
N ALA A 250 -11.51 12.37 16.26
CA ALA A 250 -11.08 13.70 15.82
C ALA A 250 -12.10 14.74 16.32
N ILE A 251 -11.68 15.63 17.23
CA ILE A 251 -12.52 16.66 17.85
C ILE A 251 -11.92 18.02 17.49
N ASP A 252 -12.72 18.91 16.91
CA ASP A 252 -12.28 20.26 16.49
C ASP A 252 -10.97 20.24 15.68
N THR A 253 -10.81 19.21 14.85
CA THR A 253 -9.58 18.93 14.12
C THR A 253 -9.82 19.10 12.63
N TYR A 254 -8.93 19.82 11.96
CA TYR A 254 -8.87 19.84 10.50
C TYR A 254 -8.04 18.64 10.03
N MET A 255 -8.60 17.85 9.12
CA MET A 255 -7.88 16.78 8.46
C MET A 255 -8.10 16.96 6.96
N ASP A 256 -7.02 17.29 6.27
CA ASP A 256 -6.91 17.12 4.83
C ASP A 256 -6.99 15.61 4.61
N ILE A 257 -8.10 15.15 4.06
CA ILE A 257 -8.33 13.75 3.73
C ILE A 257 -8.78 13.76 2.30
N ASP A 258 -7.97 13.16 1.42
CA ASP A 258 -8.42 12.91 0.07
C ASP A 258 -9.48 11.78 0.09
N PHE A 259 -10.73 12.16 -0.14
CA PHE A 259 -11.86 11.23 -0.23
C PHE A 259 -12.11 10.72 -1.65
N ARG A 260 -11.22 11.01 -2.62
CA ARG A 260 -11.44 10.64 -4.02
C ARG A 260 -11.40 9.11 -4.16
N ARG A 261 -12.51 8.59 -4.67
CA ARG A 261 -12.77 7.17 -4.98
C ARG A 261 -12.24 6.79 -6.35
#